data_AF-A0A833IR08-F1
#
_entry.id   AF-A0A833IR08-F1
#
_cell.length_a   1.000
_cell.length_b   1.000
_cell.length_c   1.000
_cell.angle_alpha   90.00
_cell.angle_beta   90.00
_cell.angle_gamma   90.00
#
_symmetry.space_group_name_H-M   'P 1'
#
loop_
_entity.id
_entity.type
_entity.pdbx_description
1 polymer ?
#
loop_
_entity_poly.entity_id
_entity_poly.type
_entity_poly.pdbx_seq_one_letter_code
_entity_poly.pdbx_strand_id
1 'polypeptide(L)'
;MGSHHSELSRVEIIHELPEHERRRTEDGLELAVIGQDVSEQLDVIPAKIQVIRHVRLKYACKQCEEGVVQAPMPPQPLPKSNASPALLATVATAKYADGLPLYR
;
A
#
# COMPACT_ATOMS: atom_id res chain seq x y z
N MET A 1 -12.46 18.08 1.59
CA MET A 1 -13.26 16.91 1.17
C MET A 1 -13.19 15.86 2.26
N GLY A 2 -14.26 15.70 3.04
CA GLY A 2 -14.30 14.75 4.15
C GLY A 2 -14.33 13.31 3.63
N SER A 3 -13.46 12.47 4.16
CA SER A 3 -13.40 11.05 3.83
C SER A 3 -14.64 10.34 4.37
N HIS A 4 -15.71 10.22 3.57
CA HIS A 4 -16.91 9.41 3.86
C HIS A 4 -16.65 7.88 3.90
N HIS A 5 -15.40 7.45 4.06
CA HIS A 5 -14.97 6.05 4.05
C HIS A 5 -14.78 5.49 5.48
N SER A 6 -15.38 6.11 6.49
CA SER A 6 -15.29 5.65 7.88
C SER A 6 -15.93 4.27 8.05
N GLU A 7 -17.00 3.99 7.32
CA GLU A 7 -17.82 2.78 7.45
C GLU A 7 -17.30 1.58 6.63
N LEU A 8 -16.32 1.79 5.74
CA LEU A 8 -15.77 0.72 4.93
C LEU A 8 -14.84 -0.20 5.73
N SER A 9 -14.94 -1.51 5.49
CA SER A 9 -14.02 -2.50 6.06
C SER A 9 -12.60 -2.27 5.55
N ARG A 10 -11.61 -2.44 6.43
CA ARG A 10 -10.19 -2.27 6.12
C ARG A 10 -9.48 -3.61 6.12
N VAL A 11 -8.67 -3.84 5.10
CA VAL A 11 -7.76 -4.99 5.01
C VAL A 11 -6.34 -4.46 5.03
N GLU A 12 -5.54 -4.92 6.00
CA GLU A 12 -4.15 -4.49 6.13
C GLU A 12 -3.20 -5.43 5.37
N ILE A 13 -2.30 -4.84 4.59
CA ILE A 13 -1.22 -5.54 3.91
C ILE A 13 0.09 -4.95 4.40
N ILE A 14 0.84 -5.75 5.16
CA ILE A 14 2.13 -5.34 5.74
C ILE A 14 3.24 -5.65 4.73
N HIS A 15 4.02 -4.63 4.40
CA HIS A 15 5.20 -4.72 3.55
C HIS A 15 6.42 -4.66 4.44
N GLU A 16 7.10 -5.80 4.55
CA GLU A 16 8.35 -5.94 5.27
C GLU A 16 9.54 -6.01 4.31
N LEU A 17 10.74 -5.64 4.78
CA LEU A 17 11.94 -5.87 4.00
C LEU A 17 12.22 -7.38 3.88
N PRO A 18 12.81 -7.87 2.78
CA PRO A 18 13.29 -9.24 2.72
C PRO A 18 14.31 -9.53 3.82
N GLU A 19 14.35 -10.74 4.35
CA GLU A 19 15.26 -11.10 5.47
C GLU A 19 16.73 -10.80 5.19
N HIS A 20 17.18 -10.98 3.94
CA HIS A 20 18.55 -10.69 3.52
C HIS A 20 18.87 -9.19 3.52
N GLU A 21 17.87 -8.31 3.44
CA GLU A 21 18.05 -6.85 3.55
C GLU A 21 17.89 -6.35 4.99
N ARG A 22 17.30 -7.16 5.89
CA ARG A 22 17.20 -6.85 7.33
C ARG A 22 18.53 -6.98 8.08
N ARG A 23 19.52 -7.65 7.47
CA ARG A 23 20.89 -7.81 7.98
C ARG A 23 21.87 -7.11 7.04
N ARG A 24 21.71 -5.81 6.87
CA ARG A 24 22.55 -5.03 5.95
C ARG A 24 23.02 -3.76 6.61
N THR A 25 23.73 -3.90 7.72
CA THR A 25 24.77 -2.92 8.04
C THR A 25 26.09 -3.60 7.70
N GLU A 26 27.08 -2.84 7.24
CA GLU A 26 28.42 -3.37 6.94
C GLU A 26 29.06 -4.08 8.16
N ASP A 27 28.48 -3.84 9.36
CA ASP A 27 28.81 -4.42 10.66
C ASP A 27 28.04 -5.71 11.03
N GLY A 28 27.10 -6.19 10.20
CA GLY A 28 26.33 -7.42 10.46
C GLY A 28 25.23 -7.29 11.52
N LEU A 29 24.76 -6.07 11.79
CA LEU A 29 23.75 -5.80 12.80
C LEU A 29 22.33 -5.93 12.23
N GLU A 30 21.39 -6.37 13.06
CA GLU A 30 19.99 -6.52 12.67
C GLU A 30 19.26 -5.17 12.68
N LEU A 31 18.52 -4.89 11.60
CA LEU A 31 17.69 -3.70 11.52
C LEU A 31 16.43 -3.87 12.37
N ALA A 32 16.16 -2.90 13.24
CA ALA A 32 14.94 -2.86 14.04
C ALA A 32 13.85 -2.02 13.36
N VAL A 33 12.59 -2.40 13.52
CA VAL A 33 11.45 -1.58 13.08
C VAL A 33 11.41 -0.32 13.95
N ILE A 34 11.47 0.85 13.31
CA ILE A 34 11.43 2.16 13.97
C ILE A 34 10.16 2.96 13.67
N GLY A 35 9.36 2.51 12.71
CA GLY A 35 8.13 3.18 12.34
C GLY A 35 7.46 2.51 11.14
N GLN A 36 6.39 3.14 10.67
CA GLN A 36 5.63 2.67 9.53
C GLN A 36 5.11 3.84 8.71
N ASP A 37 4.93 3.62 7.42
CA ASP A 37 4.20 4.50 6.52
C ASP A 37 2.93 3.80 6.07
N VAL A 38 1.80 4.50 6.13
CA VAL A 38 0.48 3.94 5.84
C VAL A 38 -0.12 4.67 4.65
N SER A 39 -0.50 3.91 3.62
CA SER A 39 -1.30 4.42 2.50
C SER A 39 -2.58 3.62 2.35
N GLU A 40 -3.67 4.30 1.99
CA GLU A 40 -4.99 3.68 1.82
C GLU A 40 -5.40 3.70 0.34
N GLN A 41 -5.97 2.59 -0.12
CA GLN A 41 -6.55 2.45 -1.45
C GLN A 41 -8.01 1.98 -1.34
N LEU A 42 -8.88 2.56 -2.14
CA LEU A 42 -10.23 2.06 -2.39
C LEU A 42 -10.15 0.84 -3.29
N ASP A 43 -10.76 -0.22 -2.83
CA ASP A 43 -10.75 -1.53 -3.46
C ASP A 43 -12.16 -2.06 -3.66
N VAL A 44 -12.29 -2.91 -4.67
CA VAL A 44 -13.52 -3.61 -4.99
C VAL A 44 -13.23 -5.10 -5.00
N ILE A 45 -13.95 -5.81 -4.14
CA ILE A 45 -14.22 -7.23 -4.31
C ILE A 45 -15.64 -7.36 -4.87
N PRO A 46 -16.00 -8.46 -5.55
CA PRO A 46 -17.33 -8.61 -6.13
C PRO A 46 -18.45 -8.15 -5.18
N ALA A 47 -19.22 -7.15 -5.62
CA ALA A 47 -20.32 -6.51 -4.90
C ALA A 47 -20.00 -5.77 -3.58
N LYS A 48 -18.73 -5.53 -3.22
CA LYS A 48 -18.38 -4.78 -2.00
C LYS A 48 -17.20 -3.84 -2.23
N ILE A 49 -17.28 -2.65 -1.62
CA ILE A 49 -16.17 -1.70 -1.55
C ILE A 49 -15.46 -1.89 -0.22
N GLN A 50 -14.15 -1.88 -0.23
CA GLN A 50 -13.31 -1.92 0.96
C GLN A 50 -12.13 -0.96 0.82
N VAL A 51 -11.36 -0.81 1.90
CA VAL A 51 -10.10 -0.07 1.89
C VAL A 51 -8.95 -1.03 2.11
N ILE A 52 -8.02 -1.11 1.16
CA ILE A 52 -6.73 -1.76 1.37
C ILE A 52 -5.80 -0.75 2.04
N ARG A 53 -5.24 -1.12 3.18
CA ARG A 53 -4.24 -0.32 3.90
C ARG A 53 -2.87 -0.96 3.72
N HIS A 54 -2.02 -0.32 2.94
CA HIS A 54 -0.62 -0.72 2.79
C HIS A 54 0.19 -0.14 3.94
N VAL A 55 0.73 -1.01 4.80
CA VAL A 55 1.58 -0.64 5.93
C VAL A 55 3.02 -1.00 5.57
N ARG A 56 3.86 0.00 5.30
CA ARG A 56 5.27 -0.20 4.92
C ARG A 56 6.15 0.06 6.12
N LEU A 57 6.82 -0.99 6.62
CA LEU A 57 7.68 -0.87 7.79
C LEU A 57 8.98 -0.13 7.44
N LYS A 58 9.39 0.75 8.35
CA LYS A 58 10.66 1.48 8.35
C LYS A 58 11.60 0.82 9.33
N TYR A 59 12.82 0.62 8.89
CA TYR A 59 13.87 -0.10 9.57
C TYR A 59 15.08 0.82 9.75
N ALA A 60 15.74 0.72 10.89
CA ALA A 60 17.02 1.36 11.10
C ALA A 60 17.88 0.52 12.05
N CYS A 61 19.18 0.62 11.89
CA CYS A 61 20.12 0.08 12.87
C CYS A 61 20.13 0.99 14.10
N LYS A 62 20.08 0.42 15.30
CA LYS A 62 20.14 1.21 16.55
C LYS A 62 21.56 1.65 16.93
N GLN A 63 22.55 0.94 16.41
CA GLN A 63 23.96 1.10 16.77
C GLN A 63 24.77 1.79 15.67
N CYS A 64 24.23 1.83 14.45
CA CYS A 64 24.83 2.42 13.28
C CYS A 64 24.15 3.77 13.03
N GLU A 65 24.90 4.80 12.66
CA GLU A 65 24.31 6.07 12.19
C GLU A 65 23.78 5.95 10.74
N GLU A 66 23.76 4.74 10.17
CA GLU A 66 23.19 4.46 8.86
C GLU A 66 21.70 4.82 8.77
N GLY A 67 21.32 5.35 7.62
CA GLY A 67 20.00 5.92 7.37
C GLY A 67 18.84 4.92 7.46
N VAL A 68 17.61 5.47 7.48
CA VAL A 68 16.37 4.70 7.53
C VAL A 68 16.11 4.00 6.19
N VAL A 69 15.91 2.68 6.24
CA VAL A 69 15.51 1.85 5.08
C VAL A 69 14.03 1.49 5.22
N GLN A 70 13.27 1.48 4.13
CA GLN A 70 11.85 1.19 4.14
C GLN A 70 11.49 0.16 3.08
N ALA A 71 10.52 -0.71 3.38
CA ALA A 71 9.96 -1.60 2.37
C ALA A 71 9.41 -0.81 1.16
N PRO A 72 9.72 -1.23 -0.07
CA PRO A 72 9.28 -0.52 -1.26
C PRO A 72 7.76 -0.50 -1.37
N MET A 73 7.21 0.53 -2.02
CA MET A 73 5.79 0.52 -2.36
C MET A 73 5.55 -0.52 -3.45
N PRO A 74 4.44 -1.29 -3.38
CA PRO A 74 4.01 -2.07 -4.52
C PRO A 74 3.83 -1.17 -5.76
N PRO A 75 4.15 -1.66 -6.96
CA PRO A 75 3.94 -0.91 -8.18
C PRO A 75 2.45 -0.59 -8.35
N GLN A 76 2.14 0.68 -8.60
CA GLN A 76 0.77 1.16 -8.75
C GLN A 76 0.52 1.56 -10.21
N PRO A 77 -0.60 1.13 -10.83
CA PRO A 77 -0.94 1.51 -12.20
C PRO A 77 -1.06 3.03 -12.38
N LEU A 78 -1.60 3.72 -11.38
CA LEU A 78 -1.72 5.18 -11.33
C LEU A 78 -1.04 5.72 -10.08
N PRO A 79 0.21 6.22 -10.18
CA PRO A 79 0.91 6.81 -9.05
C PRO A 79 0.11 7.96 -8.41
N LYS A 80 0.13 8.03 -7.07
CA LYS A 80 -0.61 9.02 -6.25
C LYS A 80 -2.13 8.90 -6.26
N SER A 81 -2.70 7.95 -6.98
CA SER A 81 -4.12 7.61 -6.88
C SER A 81 -4.39 6.74 -5.64
N ASN A 82 -5.58 6.90 -5.04
CA ASN A 82 -6.09 5.99 -4.03
C ASN A 82 -6.92 4.86 -4.65
N ALA A 83 -7.02 4.73 -5.97
CA ALA A 83 -7.71 3.61 -6.59
C ALA A 83 -6.79 2.37 -6.64
N SER A 84 -7.26 1.25 -6.10
CA SER A 84 -6.59 -0.04 -6.25
C SER A 84 -6.61 -0.52 -7.72
N PRO A 85 -5.73 -1.47 -8.08
CA PRO A 85 -5.80 -2.12 -9.39
C PRO A 85 -7.15 -2.77 -9.69
N ALA A 86 -7.80 -3.40 -8.71
CA ALA A 86 -9.09 -4.06 -8.92
C ALA A 86 -10.23 -3.05 -9.12
N LEU A 87 -10.20 -1.91 -8.40
CA LEU A 87 -11.15 -0.82 -8.64
C LEU A 87 -10.99 -0.26 -10.06
N LEU A 88 -9.74 0.00 -10.49
CA LEU A 88 -9.45 0.48 -11.84
C LEU A 88 -9.92 -0.52 -12.91
N ALA A 89 -9.66 -1.81 -12.71
CA ALA A 89 -10.13 -2.86 -13.59
C ALA A 89 -11.67 -2.89 -13.66
N THR A 90 -12.35 -2.78 -12.51
CA THR A 90 -13.82 -2.76 -12.46
C THR A 90 -14.39 -1.58 -13.23
N VAL A 91 -13.84 -0.38 -13.04
CA VAL A 91 -14.27 0.83 -13.76
C VAL A 91 -14.01 0.68 -15.26
N ALA A 92 -12.85 0.15 -15.65
CA ALA A 92 -12.51 -0.09 -17.05
C ALA A 92 -13.45 -1.11 -17.70
N THR A 93 -13.73 -2.23 -17.04
CA THR A 93 -14.68 -3.25 -17.52
C THR A 93 -16.09 -2.67 -17.64
N ALA A 94 -16.59 -1.99 -16.61
CA ALA A 94 -17.90 -1.35 -16.65
C ALA A 94 -18.00 -0.38 -17.84
N LYS A 95 -17.00 0.48 -18.04
CA LYS A 95 -17.01 1.46 -19.13
C LYS A 95 -16.91 0.82 -20.52
N TYR A 96 -15.95 -0.07 -20.71
CA TYR A 96 -15.55 -0.51 -22.05
C TYR A 96 -16.11 -1.87 -22.45
N ALA A 97 -16.26 -2.80 -21.52
CA ALA A 97 -16.84 -4.12 -21.80
C ALA A 97 -18.36 -4.09 -21.66
N ASP A 98 -18.87 -3.50 -20.59
CA ASP A 98 -20.32 -3.48 -20.30
C ASP A 98 -21.04 -2.28 -20.94
N GLY A 99 -20.29 -1.36 -21.54
CA GLY A 99 -20.83 -0.16 -22.19
C GLY A 99 -21.50 0.82 -21.22
N LEU A 100 -21.23 0.71 -19.91
CA LEU A 100 -21.83 1.59 -18.92
C LEU A 100 -21.26 3.01 -19.04
N PRO A 101 -22.12 4.03 -18.98
CA PRO A 101 -21.68 5.41 -19.06
C PRO A 101 -20.99 5.87 -17.76
N LEU A 102 -19.90 6.63 -17.92
CA LEU A 102 -19.27 7.38 -16.82
C LEU A 102 -20.00 8.72 -16.67
N TYR A 103 -21.25 8.69 -16.21
CA TYR A 103 -21.92 9.93 -15.84
C TYR A 103 -21.39 10.42 -14.48
N ARG A 104 -21.30 11.74 -14.34
CA ARG A 104 -20.81 12.46 -13.17
C ARG A 104 -21.98 13.10 -12.44
#